data_AF-A0A948UZ11-F1
#
_entry.id   AF-A0A948UZ11-F1
#
_cell.length_a   1.000
_cell.length_b   1.000
_cell.length_c   1.000
_cell.angle_alpha   90.00
_cell.angle_beta   90.00
_cell.angle_gamma   90.00
#
_symmetry.space_group_name_H-M   'P 1'
#
loop_
_entity.id
_entity.type
_entity.pdbx_description
1 polymer ?
#
loop_
_entity_poly.entity_id
_entity_poly.type
_entity_poly.pdbx_seq_one_letter_code
_entity_poly.pdbx_strand_id
1 'polypeptide(L)'
;IGTLTCVGILVQIMTLTGVRGLIAISIVTLPVFIVIVTLALTLPVSEAVLMWGAAPVLGVPLVLLFNTIGLNPIVALAGMSVIWPLGDALPPTAIIGRLTKDTIRMDEPYREMLKHCLIPAVLIAVVGTLMVLFSKKLAFLTML
;
A
#
# COMPACT_ATOMS: atom_id res chain seq x y z
N ILE A 1 12.94 15.06 1.81
CA ILE A 1 12.98 15.31 3.28
C ILE A 1 11.75 16.08 3.73
N GLY A 2 11.44 17.26 3.16
CA GLY A 2 10.26 18.04 3.55
C GLY A 2 8.93 17.28 3.52
N THR A 3 8.67 16.49 2.47
CA THR A 3 7.45 15.66 2.36
C THR A 3 7.35 14.61 3.48
N LEU A 4 8.45 13.95 3.83
CA LEU A 4 8.49 12.97 4.92
C LEU A 4 8.28 13.62 6.29
N THR A 5 8.80 14.83 6.50
CA THR A 5 8.58 15.60 7.74
C THR A 5 7.11 16.01 7.88
N CYS A 6 6.49 16.53 6.82
CA CYS A 6 5.07 16.88 6.82
C CYS A 6 4.17 15.67 7.10
N VAL A 7 4.44 14.54 6.43
CA VAL A 7 3.73 13.28 6.67
C VAL A 7 3.93 12.81 8.12
N GLY A 8 5.15 12.88 8.66
CA GLY A 8 5.44 12.50 10.04
C GLY A 8 4.63 13.32 11.05
N ILE A 9 4.57 14.65 10.84
CA ILE A 9 3.76 15.54 11.68
C ILE A 9 2.27 15.19 11.56
N LEU A 10 1.77 14.94 10.34
CA LEU A 10 0.38 14.53 10.12
C LEU A 10 0.05 13.22 10.86
N VAL A 11 0.92 12.21 10.79
CA VAL A 11 0.73 10.92 11.48
C VAL A 11 0.67 11.13 13.00
N GLN A 12 1.50 12.02 13.55
CA GLN A 12 1.46 12.34 14.97
C GLN A 12 0.17 13.07 15.37
N ILE A 13 -0.32 14.00 14.56
CA ILE A 13 -1.61 14.67 14.78
C ILE A 13 -2.77 13.67 14.70
N MET A 14 -2.77 12.76 13.73
CA MET A 14 -3.77 11.69 13.62
C MET A 14 -3.73 10.72 14.80
N THR A 15 -2.57 10.54 15.41
CA THR A 15 -2.40 9.73 16.62
C THR A 15 -2.95 10.47 17.84
N LEU A 16 -2.63 11.75 17.98
CA LEU A 16 -3.10 12.60 19.08
C LEU A 16 -4.63 12.78 19.08
N THR A 17 -5.24 12.90 17.90
CA THR A 17 -6.69 13.08 17.71
C THR A 17 -7.48 11.77 17.72
N GLY A 18 -6.80 10.62 17.79
CA GLY A 18 -7.44 9.30 17.75
C GLY A 18 -7.99 8.90 16.37
N VAL A 19 -7.84 9.74 15.33
CA VAL A 19 -8.30 9.45 13.96
C VAL A 19 -7.65 8.17 13.41
N ARG A 20 -6.38 7.92 13.74
CA ARG A 20 -5.70 6.66 13.38
C ARG A 20 -6.41 5.43 13.96
N GLY A 21 -6.89 5.53 15.21
CA GLY A 21 -7.66 4.47 15.87
C GLY A 21 -9.06 4.33 15.26
N LEU A 22 -9.70 5.44 14.90
CA LEU A 22 -11.01 5.44 14.25
C LEU A 22 -10.96 4.70 12.89
N ILE A 23 -9.96 5.02 12.06
CA ILE A 23 -9.68 4.32 10.80
C ILE A 23 -9.47 2.82 11.06
N ALA A 24 -8.74 2.48 12.11
CA ALA A 24 -8.49 1.08 12.45
C ALA A 24 -9.77 0.31 12.75
N ILE A 25 -10.66 0.89 13.55
CA ILE A 25 -11.93 0.27 13.95
C ILE A 25 -12.88 0.15 12.74
N SER A 26 -12.94 1.17 11.88
CA SER A 26 -13.73 1.15 10.65
C SER A 26 -13.26 0.06 9.68
N ILE A 27 -11.95 -0.14 9.55
CA ILE A 27 -11.40 -1.21 8.70
C ILE A 27 -11.74 -2.59 9.27
N VAL A 28 -11.65 -2.77 10.59
CA VAL A 28 -11.95 -4.05 11.25
C VAL A 28 -13.43 -4.42 11.18
N THR A 29 -14.33 -3.43 11.11
CA THR A 29 -15.78 -3.63 10.99
C THR A 29 -16.26 -3.83 9.55
N LEU A 30 -15.42 -3.56 8.54
CA LEU A 30 -15.78 -3.77 7.13
C LEU A 30 -15.68 -5.26 6.72
N PRO A 31 -16.56 -5.75 5.82
CA PRO A 31 -16.49 -7.12 5.32
C PRO A 31 -15.18 -7.38 4.56
N VAL A 32 -14.47 -8.41 4.99
CA VAL A 32 -13.14 -8.84 4.54
C VAL A 32 -13.01 -8.95 3.02
N PHE A 33 -14.04 -9.46 2.35
CA PHE A 33 -14.03 -9.63 0.90
C PHE A 33 -13.90 -8.28 0.17
N ILE A 34 -14.57 -7.24 0.67
CA ILE A 34 -14.46 -5.88 0.15
C ILE A 34 -13.07 -5.32 0.45
N VAL A 35 -12.52 -5.58 1.63
CA VAL A 35 -11.17 -5.12 2.00
C VAL A 35 -10.10 -5.73 1.08
N ILE A 36 -10.18 -7.04 0.77
CA ILE A 36 -9.22 -7.71 -0.12
C ILE A 36 -9.34 -7.22 -1.57
N VAL A 37 -10.56 -7.01 -2.07
CA VAL A 37 -10.77 -6.48 -3.43
C VAL A 37 -10.31 -5.02 -3.55
N THR A 38 -10.57 -4.21 -2.52
CA THR A 38 -10.20 -2.80 -2.52
C THR A 38 -8.72 -2.59 -2.18
N LEU A 39 -8.05 -3.60 -1.57
CA LEU A 39 -6.64 -3.58 -1.17
C LEU A 39 -5.70 -3.17 -2.31
N ALA A 40 -5.94 -3.72 -3.50
CA ALA A 40 -5.13 -3.47 -4.69
C ALA A 40 -5.20 -2.01 -5.16
N LEU A 41 -6.23 -1.25 -4.77
CA LEU A 41 -6.39 0.16 -5.08
C LEU A 41 -6.04 1.06 -3.90
N THR A 42 -6.48 0.70 -2.69
CA THR A 42 -6.25 1.49 -1.48
C THR A 42 -4.77 1.51 -1.10
N LEU A 43 -4.03 0.42 -1.28
CA LEU A 43 -2.61 0.39 -0.94
C LEU A 43 -1.78 1.32 -1.83
N PRO A 44 -1.84 1.25 -3.18
CA PRO A 44 -1.14 2.20 -4.04
C PRO A 44 -1.59 3.64 -3.82
N VAL A 45 -2.89 3.88 -3.65
CA VAL A 45 -3.41 5.25 -3.42
C VAL A 45 -2.94 5.81 -2.07
N SER A 46 -2.89 4.98 -1.03
CA SER A 46 -2.45 5.41 0.30
C SER A 46 -0.99 5.80 0.32
N GLU A 47 -0.13 5.03 -0.35
CA GLU A 47 1.26 5.41 -0.54
C GLU A 47 1.37 6.65 -1.42
N ALA A 48 0.52 6.74 -2.44
CA ALA A 48 0.57 7.87 -3.33
C ALA A 48 0.17 9.21 -2.67
N VAL A 49 -0.42 9.19 -1.47
CA VAL A 49 -0.82 10.39 -0.70
C VAL A 49 0.03 10.57 0.57
N LEU A 50 0.28 9.49 1.30
CA LEU A 50 0.98 9.50 2.58
C LEU A 50 2.42 8.99 2.48
N MET A 51 2.90 8.58 1.29
CA MET A 51 4.18 7.93 1.09
C MET A 51 4.35 6.76 2.09
N TRP A 52 5.56 6.63 2.66
CA TRP A 52 5.89 5.68 3.73
C TRP A 52 5.08 5.86 5.02
N GLY A 53 4.41 7.00 5.23
CA GLY A 53 3.51 7.22 6.36
C GLY A 53 2.21 6.41 6.30
N ALA A 54 1.88 5.82 5.15
CA ALA A 54 0.72 4.96 4.98
C ALA A 54 0.82 3.66 5.82
N ALA A 55 2.03 3.12 6.01
CA ALA A 55 2.27 1.86 6.73
C ALA A 55 1.78 1.88 8.20
N PRO A 56 2.12 2.87 9.04
CA PRO A 56 1.61 2.93 10.41
C PRO A 56 0.12 3.32 10.50
N VAL A 57 -0.44 3.99 9.48
CA VAL A 57 -1.84 4.44 9.49
C VAL A 57 -2.80 3.34 9.05
N LEU A 58 -2.48 2.61 7.98
CA LEU A 58 -3.33 1.57 7.41
C LEU A 58 -2.81 0.16 7.66
N GLY A 59 -1.49 -0.06 7.60
CA GLY A 59 -0.88 -1.39 7.71
C GLY A 59 -1.17 -2.08 9.04
N VAL A 60 -1.04 -1.37 10.17
CA VAL A 60 -1.30 -1.92 11.51
C VAL A 60 -2.75 -2.43 11.65
N PRO A 61 -3.80 -1.65 11.32
CA PRO A 61 -5.18 -2.16 11.33
C PRO A 61 -5.41 -3.37 10.41
N LEU A 62 -4.85 -3.33 9.20
CA LEU A 62 -5.02 -4.39 8.21
C LEU A 62 -4.40 -5.72 8.67
N VAL A 63 -3.22 -5.66 9.29
CA VAL A 63 -2.56 -6.84 9.88
C VAL A 63 -3.38 -7.42 11.04
N LEU A 64 -3.94 -6.57 11.89
CA LEU A 64 -4.81 -7.00 12.99
C LEU A 64 -6.10 -7.65 12.48
N LEU A 65 -6.73 -7.08 11.44
CA LEU A 65 -7.87 -7.69 10.77
C LEU A 65 -7.50 -9.07 10.19
N PHE A 66 -6.37 -9.21 9.50
CA PHE A 66 -5.96 -10.50 8.96
C PHE A 66 -5.69 -11.55 10.06
N ASN A 67 -5.17 -11.12 11.21
CA ASN A 67 -4.97 -11.99 12.37
C ASN A 67 -6.32 -12.50 12.93
N THR A 68 -7.33 -11.64 13.08
CA THR A 68 -8.66 -12.06 13.61
C THR A 68 -9.42 -13.02 12.70
N ILE A 69 -9.07 -13.07 11.42
CA ILE A 69 -9.69 -13.97 10.42
C ILE A 69 -8.93 -15.33 10.32
N GLY A 70 -7.82 -15.47 11.05
CA GLY A 70 -6.97 -16.65 10.98
C GLY A 70 -6.20 -16.77 9.67
N LEU A 71 -5.94 -15.65 8.98
CA LEU A 71 -4.93 -15.58 7.92
C LEU A 71 -3.57 -15.36 8.56
N ASN A 72 -2.49 -15.79 7.90
CA ASN A 72 -1.16 -15.54 8.41
C ASN A 72 -0.82 -14.05 8.20
N PRO A 73 -0.70 -13.26 9.28
CA PRO A 73 -0.47 -11.83 9.18
C PRO A 73 0.88 -11.50 8.53
N ILE A 74 1.87 -12.38 8.65
CA ILE A 74 3.21 -12.20 8.08
C ILE A 74 3.16 -12.32 6.56
N VAL A 75 2.51 -13.37 6.05
CA VAL A 75 2.37 -13.57 4.59
C VAL A 75 1.46 -12.51 3.98
N ALA A 76 0.39 -12.11 4.69
CA ALA A 76 -0.46 -11.03 4.23
C ALA A 76 0.29 -9.69 4.19
N LEU A 77 1.10 -9.37 5.20
CA LEU A 77 1.94 -8.18 5.23
C LEU A 77 3.02 -8.19 4.13
N ALA A 78 3.61 -9.35 3.85
CA ALA A 78 4.54 -9.52 2.74
C ALA A 78 3.86 -9.29 1.39
N GLY A 79 2.64 -9.80 1.18
CA GLY A 79 1.86 -9.50 -0.01
C GLY A 79 1.54 -8.00 -0.14
N MET A 80 1.19 -7.35 0.97
CA MET A 80 0.95 -5.90 1.01
C MET A 80 2.20 -5.08 0.70
N SER A 81 3.38 -5.48 1.21
CA SER A 81 4.64 -4.76 0.98
C SER A 81 5.14 -4.85 -0.47
N VAL A 82 4.69 -5.84 -1.23
CA VAL A 82 4.96 -5.95 -2.67
C VAL A 82 4.05 -5.02 -3.49
N ILE A 83 2.81 -4.78 -3.02
CA ILE A 83 1.86 -3.87 -3.68
C ILE A 83 2.17 -2.41 -3.34
N TRP A 84 2.63 -2.14 -2.12
CA TRP A 84 2.80 -0.79 -1.58
C TRP A 84 3.66 0.15 -2.45
N PRO A 85 4.83 -0.27 -2.97
CA PRO A 85 5.71 0.58 -3.79
C PRO A 85 5.14 0.95 -5.16
N LEU A 86 4.02 0.36 -5.57
CA LEU A 86 3.35 0.73 -6.82
C LEU A 86 2.73 2.14 -6.78
N GLY A 87 2.50 2.69 -5.59
CA GLY A 87 1.95 4.04 -5.43
C GLY A 87 2.94 5.15 -5.80
N ASP A 88 4.25 4.91 -5.76
CA ASP A 88 5.27 5.91 -6.08
C ASP A 88 5.26 6.26 -7.58
N ALA A 89 4.76 5.33 -8.41
CA ALA A 89 4.49 5.57 -9.82
C ALA A 89 3.25 6.44 -10.07
N LEU A 90 2.34 6.59 -9.10
CA LEU A 90 1.08 7.31 -9.27
C LEU A 90 1.31 8.85 -9.29
N PRO A 91 0.54 9.59 -10.12
CA PRO A 91 0.75 11.03 -10.37
C PRO A 91 0.69 11.98 -9.14
N PRO A 92 -0.06 11.73 -8.04
CA PRO A 92 -0.04 12.64 -6.88
C PRO A 92 1.31 12.73 -6.15
N THR A 93 2.16 11.70 -6.24
CA THR A 93 3.45 11.62 -5.52
C THR A 93 4.65 11.34 -6.39
N ALA A 94 4.47 11.11 -7.71
CA ALA A 94 5.42 10.83 -8.79
C ALA A 94 6.84 11.44 -8.69
N ILE A 95 7.53 11.29 -7.58
CA ILE A 95 8.86 11.83 -7.31
C ILE A 95 9.83 10.92 -8.04
N ILE A 96 9.75 9.61 -7.84
CA ILE A 96 10.61 8.68 -8.58
C ILE A 96 10.29 8.77 -10.07
N GLY A 97 9.01 8.77 -10.45
CA GLY A 97 8.63 8.89 -11.87
C GLY A 97 9.11 10.18 -12.55
N ARG A 98 9.03 11.34 -11.88
CA ARG A 98 9.53 12.61 -12.44
C ARG A 98 11.06 12.66 -12.47
N LEU A 99 11.73 12.15 -11.44
CA LEU A 99 13.19 12.08 -11.39
C LEU A 99 13.75 11.14 -12.47
N THR A 100 13.10 10.01 -12.71
CA THR A 100 13.45 9.08 -13.79
C THR A 100 13.27 9.74 -15.16
N LYS A 101 12.18 10.49 -15.37
CA LYS A 101 11.98 11.26 -16.61
C LYS A 101 13.09 12.28 -16.86
N ASP A 102 13.47 13.03 -15.81
CA ASP A 102 14.52 14.05 -15.87
C ASP A 102 15.91 13.42 -16.14
N THR A 103 16.20 12.28 -15.51
CA THR A 103 17.47 11.55 -15.67
C THR A 103 17.62 10.96 -17.07
N ILE A 104 16.54 10.41 -17.63
CA ILE A 104 16.55 9.74 -18.95
C ILE A 104 16.30 10.75 -20.09
N ARG A 105 16.00 12.03 -19.77
CA ARG A 105 15.66 13.09 -20.75
C ARG A 105 14.56 12.67 -21.73
N MET A 106 13.53 11.99 -21.24
CA MET A 106 12.38 11.65 -22.08
C MET A 106 11.54 12.92 -22.30
N ASP A 107 11.36 13.32 -23.56
CA ASP A 107 10.49 14.45 -23.94
C ASP A 107 8.98 14.10 -23.85
N GLU A 108 8.65 12.81 -23.88
CA GLU A 108 7.27 12.31 -23.88
C GLU A 108 6.48 12.66 -22.59
N PRO A 109 5.16 12.86 -22.67
CA PRO A 109 4.31 13.11 -21.51
C PRO A 109 4.39 11.96 -20.48
N TYR A 110 4.39 12.29 -19.18
CA TYR A 110 4.43 11.34 -18.05
C TYR A 110 3.40 10.20 -18.17
N ARG A 111 2.28 10.48 -18.87
CA ARG A 111 1.19 9.56 -19.14
C ARG A 111 1.60 8.37 -20.03
N GLU A 112 2.56 8.54 -20.93
CA GLU A 112 3.09 7.46 -21.77
C GLU A 112 3.99 6.50 -20.99
N MET A 113 4.84 7.06 -20.12
CA MET A 113 5.61 6.26 -19.15
C MET A 113 4.68 5.50 -18.20
N LEU A 114 3.60 6.13 -17.73
CA LEU A 114 2.61 5.48 -16.86
C LEU A 114 1.86 4.35 -17.59
N LYS A 115 1.56 4.50 -18.89
CA LYS A 115 0.96 3.43 -19.71
C LYS A 115 1.88 2.22 -19.84
N HIS A 116 3.19 2.45 -20.02
CA HIS A 116 4.18 1.36 -20.09
C HIS A 116 4.37 0.69 -18.72
N CYS A 117 4.28 1.46 -17.63
CA CYS A 117 4.38 0.96 -16.26
C CYS A 117 3.09 0.27 -15.77
N LEU A 118 1.97 0.43 -16.48
CA LEU A 118 0.69 -0.16 -16.10
C LEU A 118 0.71 -1.70 -16.15
N ILE A 119 1.34 -2.28 -17.17
CA ILE A 119 1.46 -3.74 -17.34
C ILE A 119 2.21 -4.38 -16.15
N PRO A 120 3.43 -3.92 -15.78
CA PRO A 120 4.12 -4.46 -14.61
C PRO A 120 3.39 -4.13 -13.31
N ALA A 121 2.75 -2.96 -13.19
CA ALA A 121 1.98 -2.62 -12.00
C ALA A 121 0.79 -3.56 -11.75
N VAL A 122 0.04 -3.89 -12.80
CA VAL A 122 -1.07 -4.84 -12.72
C VAL A 122 -0.56 -6.23 -12.38
N LEU A 123 0.57 -6.67 -12.95
CA LEU A 123 1.16 -7.97 -12.64
C LEU A 123 1.56 -8.07 -11.16
N ILE A 124 2.22 -7.05 -10.61
CA ILE A 124 2.64 -6.99 -9.20
C ILE A 124 1.43 -6.91 -8.28
N ALA A 125 0.41 -6.12 -8.63
CA ALA A 125 -0.83 -6.05 -7.87
C ALA A 125 -1.55 -7.41 -7.83
N VAL A 126 -1.65 -8.11 -8.96
CA VAL A 126 -2.26 -9.45 -9.06
C VAL A 126 -1.48 -10.45 -8.22
N VAL A 127 -0.14 -10.47 -8.32
CA VAL A 127 0.72 -11.37 -7.53
C VAL A 127 0.60 -11.09 -6.03
N GLY A 128 0.60 -9.81 -5.63
CA GLY A 128 0.42 -9.42 -4.24
C GLY A 128 -0.95 -9.80 -3.68
N THR A 129 -2.02 -9.59 -4.45
CA THR A 129 -3.38 -9.99 -4.06
C THR A 129 -3.52 -11.51 -3.98
N LEU A 130 -2.88 -12.26 -4.90
CA LEU A 130 -2.79 -13.72 -4.84
C LEU A 130 -2.04 -14.20 -3.58
N MET A 131 -0.95 -13.55 -3.20
CA MET A 131 -0.22 -13.84 -1.96
C MET A 131 -1.09 -13.62 -0.71
N VAL A 132 -1.89 -12.56 -0.68
CA VAL A 132 -2.82 -12.27 0.42
C VAL A 132 -3.95 -13.31 0.46
N LEU A 133 -4.54 -13.67 -0.69
CA LEU A 133 -5.62 -14.66 -0.78
C LEU A 133 -5.16 -16.08 -0.42
N PHE A 134 -3.98 -16.50 -0.88
CA PHE A 134 -3.41 -17.81 -0.57
C PHE A 134 -2.62 -17.84 0.75
N SER A 135 -2.65 -16.77 1.54
CA SER A 135 -1.94 -16.67 2.83
C SER A 135 -2.23 -17.86 3.78
N LYS A 136 -3.46 -18.42 3.75
CA LYS A 136 -3.82 -19.62 4.53
C LYS A 136 -3.12 -20.91 4.07
N LYS A 137 -2.80 -21.04 2.77
CA LYS A 137 -2.04 -22.20 2.23
C LYS A 137 -0.53 -21.96 2.26
N LEU A 138 -0.08 -20.70 2.22
CA LEU A 138 1.32 -20.31 2.33
C LEU A 138 1.80 -20.16 3.78
N ALA A 139 0.93 -20.32 4.78
CA ALA A 139 1.33 -20.33 6.20
C ALA A 139 2.43 -21.35 6.53
N PHE A 140 2.58 -22.38 5.69
CA PHE A 140 3.70 -23.34 5.76
C PHE A 140 5.08 -22.68 5.56
N LEU A 141 5.20 -21.58 4.80
CA LEU A 141 6.47 -20.89 4.57
C LEU A 141 7.00 -20.13 5.79
N THR A 142 6.14 -19.78 6.73
CA THR A 142 6.53 -18.99 7.92
C THR A 142 7.09 -19.82 9.06
N MET A 143 7.09 -21.16 8.96
CA MET A 143 7.65 -22.10 9.97
C MET A 143 7.33 -21.71 11.43
N LEU A 144 6.10 -21.24 11.67
CA LEU A 144 5.60 -20.80 12.97
C LEU A 144 4.17 -21.29 13.17
#